data_AF-A0A1T4IYU2-F1
#
_entry.id   AF-A0A1T4IYU2-F1
#
_cell.length_a   1.000
_cell.length_b   1.000
_cell.length_c   1.000
_cell.angle_alpha   90.00
_cell.angle_beta   90.00
_cell.angle_gamma   90.00
#
_symmetry.space_group_name_H-M   'P 1'
#
loop_
_entity.id
_entity.type
_entity.pdbx_description
1 polymer ?
#
loop_
_entity_poly.entity_id
_entity_poly.type
_entity_poly.pdbx_seq_one_letter_code
_entity_poly.pdbx_strand_id
1 'polypeptide(L)'
;MEDSEKVIVNFVNENNGKRHELEIPLNITAKALVTALNKAYNLQIDEANENECYMACEQPIAFLKGNRMLEDFGVRNGSTIIFGRK
;
A
#
# COMPACT_ATOMS: atom_id res chain seq x y z
N MET A 1 -7.93 -13.31 -20.98
CA MET A 1 -8.16 -12.84 -19.60
C MET A 1 -6.83 -12.24 -19.19
N GLU A 2 -6.74 -10.92 -18.98
CA GLU A 2 -5.48 -10.30 -18.55
C GLU A 2 -5.22 -10.74 -17.11
N ASP A 3 -4.25 -11.64 -16.94
CA ASP A 3 -3.60 -11.85 -15.66
C ASP A 3 -2.93 -10.53 -15.27
N SER A 4 -3.59 -9.76 -14.40
CA SER A 4 -2.97 -8.58 -13.81
C SER A 4 -1.70 -9.00 -13.07
N GLU A 5 -0.57 -8.36 -13.38
CA GLU A 5 0.70 -8.67 -12.74
C GLU A 5 0.59 -8.45 -11.22
N LYS A 6 0.82 -9.51 -10.46
CA LYS A 6 0.76 -9.49 -9.00
C LYS A 6 2.13 -9.62 -8.39
N VAL A 7 2.29 -8.98 -7.23
CA VAL A 7 3.52 -9.03 -6.45
C VAL A 7 3.22 -9.35 -4.99
N ILE A 8 4.17 -10.04 -4.35
CA ILE A 8 4.17 -10.32 -2.93
C ILE A 8 4.93 -9.20 -2.22
N VAL A 9 4.24 -8.49 -1.33
CA VAL A 9 4.78 -7.39 -0.54
C VAL A 9 4.67 -7.68 0.96
N ASN A 10 5.56 -7.08 1.74
CA ASN A 10 5.48 -7.10 3.20
C ASN A 10 4.70 -5.88 3.67
N PHE A 11 3.49 -6.07 4.16
CA PHE A 11 2.75 -5.00 4.84
C PHE A 11 3.17 -4.93 6.31
N VAL A 12 3.56 -3.74 6.76
CA VAL A 12 3.97 -3.44 8.14
C VAL A 12 3.05 -2.38 8.71
N ASN A 13 2.35 -2.73 9.80
CA ASN A 13 1.58 -1.78 10.59
C ASN A 13 2.41 -1.39 11.81
N GLU A 14 3.07 -0.23 11.75
CA GLU A 14 3.93 0.26 12.84
C GLU A 14 3.14 0.61 14.10
N ASN A 15 1.85 0.98 13.97
CA ASN A 15 1.02 1.34 15.11
C ASN A 15 0.83 0.16 16.09
N ASN A 16 0.91 -1.08 15.61
CA ASN A 16 0.75 -2.29 16.43
C ASN A 16 1.86 -3.34 16.23
N GLY A 17 2.89 -3.04 15.45
CA GLY A 17 4.02 -3.91 15.16
C GLY A 17 3.72 -5.14 14.29
N LYS A 18 2.51 -5.28 13.73
CA LYS A 18 2.12 -6.44 12.93
C LYS A 18 2.71 -6.39 11.53
N ARG A 19 3.02 -7.59 11.00
CA ARG A 19 3.55 -7.79 9.65
C ARG A 19 2.79 -8.89 8.94
N HIS A 20 2.45 -8.66 7.68
CA HIS A 20 1.70 -9.59 6.85
C HIS A 20 2.26 -9.60 5.42
N GLU A 21 2.51 -10.78 4.88
CA GLU A 21 2.78 -10.93 3.45
C GLU A 21 1.46 -10.85 2.68
N LEU A 22 1.41 -10.00 1.65
CA LEU A 22 0.22 -9.77 0.83
C LEU A 22 0.55 -9.93 -0.64
N GLU A 23 -0.31 -10.65 -1.37
CA GLU A 23 -0.32 -10.63 -2.82
C GLU A 23 -1.22 -9.48 -3.29
N ILE A 24 -0.64 -8.51 -4.01
CA ILE A 24 -1.37 -7.35 -4.53
C ILE A 24 -1.15 -7.20 -6.04
N PRO A 25 -2.15 -6.74 -6.80
CA PRO A 25 -1.95 -6.38 -8.21
C PRO A 25 -1.13 -5.09 -8.33
N LEU A 26 -0.33 -4.95 -9.38
CA LEU A 26 0.43 -3.73 -9.69
C LEU A 26 -0.40 -2.67 -10.43
N ASN A 27 -1.43 -3.11 -11.17
CA ASN A 27 -2.29 -2.24 -11.99
C ASN A 27 -3.37 -1.48 -11.20
N ILE A 28 -3.14 -1.23 -9.91
CA ILE A 28 -4.02 -0.43 -9.06
C ILE A 28 -3.34 0.87 -8.65
N THR A 29 -4.14 1.85 -8.26
CA THR A 29 -3.61 3.12 -7.75
C THR A 29 -3.19 3.01 -6.29
N ALA A 30 -2.27 3.88 -5.87
CA ALA A 30 -1.92 4.01 -4.45
C ALA A 30 -3.16 4.24 -3.58
N LYS A 31 -4.10 5.09 -4.00
CA LYS A 31 -5.37 5.32 -3.30
C LYS A 31 -6.19 4.04 -3.15
N ALA A 32 -6.31 3.24 -4.20
CA ALA A 32 -7.04 1.98 -4.15
C ALA A 32 -6.41 1.00 -3.14
N LEU A 33 -5.08 0.90 -3.12
CA LEU A 33 -4.35 0.10 -2.15
C LEU A 33 -4.63 0.58 -0.70
N VAL A 34 -4.51 1.89 -0.44
CA VAL A 34 -4.74 2.45 0.91
C VAL A 34 -6.17 2.18 1.37
N THR A 35 -7.18 2.42 0.53
CA THR A 35 -8.58 2.12 0.83
C THR A 35 -8.80 0.64 1.12
N ALA A 36 -8.19 -0.27 0.33
CA ALA A 36 -8.32 -1.70 0.53
C ALA A 36 -7.73 -2.14 1.87
N LEU A 37 -6.52 -1.68 2.20
CA LEU A 37 -5.85 -1.98 3.47
C LEU A 37 -6.57 -1.35 4.67
N ASN A 38 -7.09 -0.12 4.52
CA ASN A 38 -7.90 0.53 5.54
C ASN A 38 -9.10 -0.30 5.92
N LYS A 39 -9.82 -0.84 4.93
CA LYS A 39 -10.99 -1.72 5.15
C LYS A 39 -10.60 -3.08 5.71
N ALA A 40 -9.55 -3.71 5.18
CA ALA A 40 -9.12 -5.05 5.59
C ALA A 40 -8.58 -5.09 7.03
N TYR A 41 -7.84 -4.06 7.44
CA TYR A 41 -7.19 -4.00 8.74
C TYR A 41 -7.83 -3.01 9.72
N ASN A 42 -8.92 -2.34 9.33
CA ASN A 42 -9.58 -1.29 10.10
C ASN A 42 -8.58 -0.23 10.60
N LEU A 43 -7.78 0.33 9.69
CA LEU A 43 -6.67 1.25 10.01
C LEU A 43 -7.14 2.63 10.50
N GLN A 44 -8.45 2.89 10.43
CA GLN A 44 -9.11 4.14 10.82
C GLN A 44 -8.62 5.37 10.05
N ILE A 45 -8.12 5.19 8.82
CA ILE A 45 -7.73 6.28 7.92
C ILE A 45 -9.00 6.99 7.46
N ASP A 46 -9.03 8.32 7.56
CA ASP A 46 -10.09 9.13 6.95
C ASP A 46 -9.88 9.20 5.44
N GLU A 47 -10.65 8.42 4.68
CA GLU A 47 -10.58 8.38 3.22
C GLU A 47 -11.08 9.68 2.56
N ALA A 48 -11.80 10.55 3.30
CA ALA A 48 -12.17 11.88 2.83
C ALA A 48 -11.03 12.89 2.97
N ASN A 49 -10.07 12.63 3.87
CA ASN A 49 -8.88 13.46 4.04
C ASN A 49 -7.74 12.94 3.15
N GLU A 50 -7.56 13.58 1.98
CA GLU A 50 -6.47 13.23 1.05
C GLU A 50 -5.07 13.37 1.67
N ASN A 51 -4.92 14.15 2.74
CA ASN A 51 -3.64 14.28 3.43
C ASN A 51 -3.30 13.09 4.32
N GLU A 52 -4.29 12.28 4.70
CA GLU A 52 -4.10 11.08 5.53
C GLU A 52 -4.09 9.78 4.71
N CYS A 53 -4.53 9.83 3.46
CA CYS A 53 -4.62 8.65 2.57
C CYS A 53 -3.29 8.38 1.85
N TYR A 54 -2.29 7.91 2.61
CA TYR A 54 -0.97 7.56 2.08
C TYR A 54 -0.34 6.37 2.81
N MET A 55 0.66 5.74 2.19
CA MET A 55 1.56 4.78 2.81
C MET A 55 3.00 5.00 2.36
N ALA A 56 3.97 4.63 3.19
CA ALA A 56 5.35 4.57 2.76
C ALA A 56 5.63 3.20 2.12
N CYS A 57 6.57 3.17 1.17
CA CYS A 57 7.10 1.96 0.58
C CYS A 57 8.61 1.98 0.75
N GLU A 58 9.20 0.84 1.07
CA GLU A 58 10.64 0.60 1.01
C GLU A 58 10.95 -0.46 -0.06
N GLN A 59 12.17 -0.38 -0.61
CA GLN A 59 12.66 -1.27 -1.66
C GLN A 59 11.78 -1.25 -2.95
N PRO A 60 11.59 -0.09 -3.60
CA PRO A 60 12.28 1.18 -3.41
C PRO A 60 11.62 2.11 -2.37
N ILE A 61 12.36 3.12 -1.89
CA ILE A 61 11.83 4.15 -1.00
C ILE A 61 10.88 5.04 -1.81
N ALA A 62 9.58 4.98 -1.52
CA ALA A 62 8.55 5.75 -2.20
C ALA A 62 7.41 6.15 -1.25
N PHE A 63 6.69 7.22 -1.60
CA PHE A 63 5.49 7.67 -0.90
C PHE A 63 4.26 7.38 -1.76
N LEU A 64 3.50 6.35 -1.39
CA LEU A 64 2.33 5.87 -2.12
C LEU A 64 1.13 6.76 -1.79
N LYS A 65 0.77 7.64 -2.72
CA LYS A 65 -0.38 8.56 -2.58
C LYS A 65 -1.06 8.83 -3.91
N GLY A 66 -2.38 9.01 -3.87
CA GLY A 66 -3.17 9.50 -5.00
C GLY A 66 -3.44 8.46 -6.09
N ASN A 67 -3.64 8.94 -7.32
CA ASN A 67 -4.14 8.12 -8.45
C ASN A 67 -3.04 7.49 -9.31
N ARG A 68 -1.77 7.60 -8.90
CA ARG A 68 -0.65 7.00 -9.61
C ARG A 68 -0.61 5.48 -9.37
N MET A 69 -0.22 4.70 -10.37
CA MET A 69 -0.21 3.23 -10.29
C MET A 69 0.96 2.72 -9.46
N LEU A 70 0.83 1.55 -8.84
CA LEU A 70 1.90 0.96 -8.02
C LEU A 70 3.16 0.64 -8.83
N GLU A 71 2.99 0.24 -10.10
CA GLU A 71 4.11 0.01 -11.03
C GLU A 71 4.97 1.27 -11.23
N ASP A 72 4.35 2.45 -11.26
CA ASP A 72 5.06 3.71 -11.46
C ASP A 72 5.94 4.10 -10.26
N PHE A 73 5.63 3.55 -9.08
CA PHE A 73 6.45 3.71 -7.87
C PHE A 73 7.57 2.66 -7.79
N GLY A 74 7.60 1.68 -8.70
CA GLY A 74 8.55 0.58 -8.70
C GLY A 74 8.28 -0.48 -7.64
N VAL A 75 7.03 -0.60 -7.18
CA VAL A 75 6.61 -1.68 -6.27
C VAL A 75 6.85 -3.02 -6.94
N ARG A 76 7.44 -3.97 -6.21
CA ARG A 76 7.84 -5.27 -6.73
C ARG A 76 7.83 -6.33 -5.63
N ASN A 77 8.12 -7.58 -6.01
CA ASN A 77 8.28 -8.65 -5.05
C ASN A 77 9.32 -8.28 -3.97
N GLY A 78 8.92 -8.44 -2.71
CA GLY A 78 9.72 -8.11 -1.55
C GLY A 78 9.67 -6.65 -1.12
N SER A 79 8.98 -5.75 -1.84
CA SER A 79 8.75 -4.38 -1.37
C SER A 79 8.02 -4.38 -0.04
N THR A 80 8.34 -3.40 0.81
CA THR A 80 7.74 -3.27 2.14
C THR A 80 6.81 -2.07 2.17
N ILE A 81 5.52 -2.27 2.42
CA ILE A 81 4.50 -1.22 2.51
C ILE A 81 4.24 -0.94 3.98
N ILE A 82 4.48 0.29 4.39
CA ILE A 82 4.50 0.70 5.79
C ILE A 82 3.33 1.65 6.05
N PHE A 83 2.53 1.28 7.05
CA PHE A 83 1.54 2.14 7.67
C PHE A 83 1.99 2.52 9.08
N GLY A 84 2.27 3.80 9.30
CA GLY A 84 2.61 4.37 10.60
C GLY A 84 2.02 5.76 10.72
N ARG A 85 1.21 5.99 11.76
CA ARG A 85 0.76 7.35 12.13
C ARG A 85 1.84 7.97 13.01
N LYS A 86 2.54 8.98 12.50
CA LYS A 86 3.36 9.86 13.33
C LYS A 86 2.53 11.00 13.90
#